data_AF-A0A522XPI0-F1
#
_entry.id   AF-A0A522XPI0-F1
#
_cell.length_a   1.000
_cell.length_b   1.000
_cell.length_c   1.000
_cell.angle_alpha   90.00
_cell.angle_beta   90.00
_cell.angle_gamma   90.00
#
_symmetry.space_group_name_H-M   'P 1'
#
loop_
_entity.id
_entity.type
_entity.pdbx_description
1 polymer ?
#
loop_
_entity_poly.entity_id
_entity_poly.type
_entity_poly.pdbx_seq_one_letter_code
_entity_poly.pdbx_strand_id
1 'polypeptide(L)'
;MNSTRLAKKSKAGWVFGLGIVVCCVAVIIGYFSSVETASGISAFLRAITSGSFVALTIVLILRSKNKQNFVFASLLSGFSILWFVAELIWTYYNRILHVESSITPADPVWLVGYVVLFVYLMVVIWPVRKFISTKILFSAVILSVSYLIPSFIELSNTDFLNNYEIIINSLYPIADAVLLVPLILGISLFQKEGRYFLQPLLIGLLINIATDTLYLFAEIGNSYYFGNPLELGFVVAYIVMAYGAYKQYLFMSVTTIPIVEHLKSTVARHPDNAIVFSSMSLIISTAVLVVALSLVQIYQLENLSTKEIMIFQPVVYGSIVAILALCTMIVVIGKKFTTLKSKMAKMQPAEIPQPVEQMPDSSSEVSTHLILMQKKLTSMEKTGAKTTYVLLLVSGIVVAALLFYMSNNVYPQNVDLVSGRFTIEDLNGQKINTWVTWNLISGESLHVSIINSNLLSDEKIMAIKSGILSEETVTISNSKLGKNLLEEKNLYYKGWGGALQAASMQHTSIYIPKDFEVEESATPIGEIWIILSKDHLMSGELGNTRSIVDADNHQILKSIITIYDVESLNNEELAAVTRHEFGHALGLYSSETNDYFLYHSSNSHVAYISQCNIDDLVSLYNENQPAQTACK
;
A
#
# COMPACT_ATOMS: atom_id res chain seq x y z
N MET A 1 35.14 -0.42 34.01
CA MET A 1 33.91 -0.90 33.34
C MET A 1 34.10 -2.40 33.06
N ASN A 2 33.33 -3.30 33.70
CA ASN A 2 33.57 -4.75 33.65
C ASN A 2 33.40 -5.35 32.24
N SER A 3 34.37 -6.16 31.80
CA SER A 3 34.41 -6.86 30.50
C SER A 3 33.16 -7.74 30.24
N THR A 4 32.55 -8.27 31.30
CA THR A 4 31.31 -9.06 31.25
C THR A 4 30.08 -8.27 30.77
N ARG A 5 30.02 -6.95 31.02
CA ARG A 5 28.93 -6.09 30.51
C ARG A 5 29.11 -5.70 29.03
N LEU A 6 30.33 -5.63 28.54
CA LEU A 6 30.62 -5.38 27.12
C LEU A 6 30.28 -6.62 26.26
N ALA A 7 30.56 -7.83 26.75
CA ALA A 7 30.19 -9.08 26.08
C ALA A 7 28.67 -9.27 25.96
N LYS A 8 27.87 -8.87 26.97
CA LYS A 8 26.40 -8.87 26.89
C LYS A 8 25.86 -7.86 25.86
N LYS A 9 26.56 -6.75 25.62
CA LYS A 9 26.14 -5.69 24.69
C LYS A 9 26.22 -6.11 23.21
N SER A 10 27.18 -6.95 22.81
CA SER A 10 27.27 -7.40 21.42
C SER A 10 26.25 -8.50 21.09
N LYS A 11 25.98 -9.41 22.04
CA LYS A 11 25.06 -10.55 21.84
C LYS A 11 23.62 -10.13 21.49
N ALA A 12 23.09 -9.10 22.15
CA ALA A 12 21.71 -8.66 21.87
C ALA A 12 21.54 -8.15 20.43
N GLY A 13 22.50 -7.39 19.89
CA GLY A 13 22.43 -6.92 18.51
C GLY A 13 22.35 -8.06 17.50
N TRP A 14 23.11 -9.15 17.74
CA TRP A 14 23.04 -10.36 16.92
C TRP A 14 21.69 -11.06 16.99
N VAL A 15 21.05 -11.11 18.17
CA VAL A 15 19.71 -11.71 18.32
C VAL A 15 18.66 -10.97 17.48
N PHE A 16 18.63 -9.64 17.55
CA PHE A 16 17.71 -8.85 16.73
C PHE A 16 18.04 -8.94 15.24
N GLY A 17 19.32 -8.91 14.86
CA GLY A 17 19.74 -9.10 13.48
C GLY A 17 19.35 -10.48 12.91
N LEU A 18 19.54 -11.54 13.70
CA LEU A 18 19.09 -12.89 13.33
C LEU A 18 17.56 -12.95 13.24
N GLY A 19 16.85 -12.30 14.17
CA GLY A 19 15.39 -12.21 14.15
C GLY A 19 14.87 -11.58 12.84
N ILE A 20 15.49 -10.49 12.38
CA ILE A 20 15.18 -9.89 11.07
C ILE A 20 15.39 -10.91 9.95
N VAL A 21 16.56 -11.55 9.88
CA VAL A 21 16.87 -12.53 8.83
C VAL A 21 15.86 -13.68 8.81
N VAL A 22 15.53 -14.23 9.98
CA VAL A 22 14.55 -15.33 10.10
C VAL A 22 13.17 -14.89 9.63
N CYS A 23 12.72 -13.69 10.02
CA CYS A 23 11.43 -13.16 9.56
C CYS A 23 11.42 -12.90 8.05
N CYS A 24 12.49 -12.33 7.49
CA CYS A 24 12.62 -12.14 6.04
C CYS A 24 12.53 -13.48 5.30
N VAL A 25 13.27 -14.50 5.75
CA VAL A 25 13.25 -15.83 5.14
C VAL A 25 11.85 -16.45 5.24
N ALA A 26 11.17 -16.32 6.38
CA ALA A 26 9.82 -16.84 6.56
C ALA A 26 8.80 -16.18 5.62
N VAL A 27 8.82 -14.84 5.49
CA VAL A 27 7.93 -14.12 4.56
C VAL A 27 8.21 -14.51 3.11
N ILE A 28 9.49 -14.61 2.72
CA ILE A 28 9.88 -15.03 1.36
C ILE A 28 9.41 -16.46 1.09
N ILE A 29 9.60 -17.40 2.02
CA ILE A 29 9.10 -18.77 1.87
C ILE A 29 7.57 -18.78 1.74
N GLY A 30 6.87 -18.00 2.56
CA GLY A 30 5.41 -17.87 2.49
C GLY A 30 4.95 -17.39 1.12
N TYR A 31 5.56 -16.32 0.60
CA TYR A 31 5.27 -15.74 -0.71
C TYR A 31 5.40 -16.76 -1.85
N PHE A 32 6.43 -17.61 -1.82
CA PHE A 32 6.64 -18.65 -2.85
C PHE A 32 5.82 -19.94 -2.60
N SER A 33 5.05 -20.03 -1.53
CA SER A 33 4.28 -21.24 -1.18
C SER A 33 2.83 -21.17 -1.66
N SER A 34 2.01 -20.34 -1.00
CA SER A 34 0.61 -20.06 -1.35
C SER A 34 0.16 -18.80 -0.63
N VAL A 35 -0.89 -18.13 -1.12
CA VAL A 35 -1.40 -16.91 -0.47
C VAL A 35 -1.94 -17.19 0.94
N GLU A 36 -2.57 -18.35 1.16
CA GLU A 36 -3.01 -18.77 2.49
C GLU A 36 -1.82 -19.01 3.45
N THR A 37 -0.71 -19.56 2.94
CA THR A 37 0.51 -19.74 3.75
C THR A 37 1.18 -18.40 4.04
N ALA A 38 1.26 -17.52 3.03
CA ALA A 38 1.84 -16.19 3.16
C ALA A 38 1.06 -15.34 4.18
N SER A 39 -0.27 -15.26 4.04
CA SER A 39 -1.16 -14.62 5.02
C SER A 39 -1.02 -15.26 6.41
N GLY A 40 -0.96 -16.59 6.44
CA GLY A 40 -0.61 -17.42 7.57
C GLY A 40 0.55 -16.88 8.40
N ILE A 41 1.70 -16.81 7.74
CA ILE A 41 2.99 -16.41 8.28
C ILE A 41 2.98 -14.92 8.64
N SER A 42 2.48 -14.06 7.77
CA SER A 42 2.54 -12.61 7.99
C SER A 42 1.72 -12.17 9.20
N ALA A 43 0.49 -12.69 9.36
CA ALA A 43 -0.32 -12.45 10.56
C ALA A 43 0.40 -12.87 11.85
N PHE A 44 1.00 -14.07 11.83
CA PHE A 44 1.73 -14.61 12.99
C PHE A 44 2.95 -13.75 13.34
N LEU A 45 3.74 -13.37 12.33
CA LEU A 45 4.93 -12.53 12.51
C LEU A 45 4.56 -11.13 12.99
N ARG A 46 3.53 -10.50 12.42
CA ARG A 46 3.04 -9.19 12.87
C ARG A 46 2.62 -9.24 14.33
N ALA A 47 1.81 -10.22 14.72
CA ALA A 47 1.38 -10.38 16.11
C ALA A 47 2.55 -10.60 17.08
N ILE A 48 3.52 -11.44 16.74
CA ILE A 48 4.68 -11.71 17.61
C ILE A 48 5.59 -10.48 17.72
N THR A 49 5.91 -9.83 16.60
CA THR A 49 6.88 -8.74 16.58
C THR A 49 6.33 -7.48 17.24
N SER A 50 5.09 -7.09 16.94
CA SER A 50 4.39 -5.99 17.60
C SER A 50 4.11 -6.30 19.08
N GLY A 51 3.69 -7.53 19.41
CA GLY A 51 3.51 -7.98 20.80
C GLY A 51 4.82 -7.98 21.61
N SER A 52 5.95 -8.34 20.99
CA SER A 52 7.28 -8.24 21.60
C SER A 52 7.68 -6.80 21.87
N PHE A 53 7.33 -5.87 20.96
CA PHE A 53 7.53 -4.44 21.17
C PHE A 53 6.71 -3.94 22.37
N VAL A 54 5.42 -4.30 22.45
CA VAL A 54 4.55 -4.00 23.61
C VAL A 54 5.18 -4.50 24.90
N ALA A 55 5.55 -5.78 24.97
CA ALA A 55 6.12 -6.39 26.17
C ALA A 55 7.37 -5.63 26.66
N LEU A 56 8.28 -5.26 25.75
CA LEU A 56 9.48 -4.50 26.09
C LEU A 56 9.15 -3.08 26.57
N THR A 57 8.17 -2.41 25.97
CA THR A 57 7.74 -1.07 26.42
C THR A 57 7.05 -1.09 27.79
N ILE A 58 6.28 -2.13 28.10
CA ILE A 58 5.71 -2.32 29.45
C ILE A 58 6.83 -2.52 30.48
N VAL A 59 7.87 -3.29 30.15
CA VAL A 59 9.05 -3.45 31.02
C VAL A 59 9.73 -2.11 31.32
N LEU A 60 9.72 -1.14 30.38
CA LEU A 60 10.23 0.21 30.65
C LEU A 60 9.44 0.93 31.74
N ILE A 61 8.11 0.80 31.74
CA ILE A 61 7.25 1.37 32.78
C ILE A 61 7.63 0.77 34.13
N LEU A 62 7.65 -0.57 34.22
CA LEU A 62 7.96 -1.30 35.46
C LEU A 62 9.36 -1.00 36.02
N ARG A 63 10.28 -0.55 35.17
CA ARG A 63 11.67 -0.23 35.54
C ARG A 63 11.92 1.27 35.71
N SER A 64 10.90 2.10 35.55
CA SER A 64 11.00 3.54 35.70
C SER A 64 11.18 3.93 37.17
N LYS A 65 12.36 4.45 37.51
CA LYS A 65 12.71 4.85 38.88
C LYS A 65 12.26 6.27 39.25
N ASN A 66 11.89 7.08 38.27
CA ASN A 66 11.51 8.48 38.48
C ASN A 66 10.30 8.85 37.61
N LYS A 67 9.59 9.91 38.01
CA LYS A 67 8.36 10.36 37.35
C LYS A 67 8.56 10.70 35.87
N GLN A 68 9.70 11.29 35.50
CA GLN A 68 10.00 11.65 34.11
C GLN A 68 10.14 10.41 33.21
N ASN A 69 10.92 9.43 33.66
CA ASN A 69 11.10 8.16 32.95
C ASN A 69 9.78 7.38 32.89
N PHE A 70 8.96 7.44 33.94
CA PHE A 70 7.64 6.80 33.96
C PHE A 70 6.73 7.40 32.89
N VAL A 71 6.61 8.73 32.83
CA VAL A 71 5.80 9.40 31.79
C VAL A 71 6.32 9.05 30.39
N PHE A 72 7.64 9.10 30.20
CA PHE A 72 8.28 8.78 28.92
C PHE A 72 7.99 7.34 28.47
N ALA A 73 8.14 6.37 29.38
CA ALA A 73 7.85 4.96 29.11
C ALA A 73 6.35 4.71 28.90
N SER A 74 5.48 5.43 29.63
CA SER A 74 4.03 5.29 29.53
C SER A 74 3.52 5.75 28.17
N LEU A 75 4.04 6.85 27.63
CA LEU A 75 3.67 7.33 26.29
C LEU A 75 4.09 6.33 25.20
N LEU A 76 5.32 5.82 25.26
CA LEU A 76 5.80 4.84 24.29
C LEU A 76 5.01 3.51 24.38
N SER A 77 4.67 3.08 25.59
CA SER A 77 3.85 1.89 25.81
C SER A 77 2.39 2.10 25.39
N GLY A 78 1.85 3.30 25.59
CA GLY A 78 0.49 3.63 25.15
C GLY A 78 0.39 3.54 23.63
N PHE A 79 1.36 4.12 22.92
CA PHE A 79 1.50 3.97 21.48
C PHE A 79 1.60 2.49 21.07
N SER A 80 2.54 1.73 21.65
CA SER A 80 2.76 0.34 21.24
C SER A 80 1.53 -0.55 21.47
N ILE A 81 0.80 -0.33 22.57
CA ILE A 81 -0.43 -1.06 22.89
C ILE A 81 -1.53 -0.73 21.88
N LEU A 82 -1.76 0.56 21.60
CA LEU A 82 -2.77 0.97 20.61
C LEU A 82 -2.45 0.37 19.23
N TRP A 83 -1.19 0.45 18.82
CA TRP A 83 -0.74 -0.10 17.55
C TRP A 83 -0.96 -1.62 17.49
N PHE A 84 -0.58 -2.34 18.54
CA PHE A 84 -0.80 -3.79 18.62
C PHE A 84 -2.29 -4.18 18.61
N VAL A 85 -3.14 -3.42 19.29
CA VAL A 85 -4.59 -3.68 19.28
C VAL A 85 -5.16 -3.46 17.89
N ALA A 86 -4.77 -2.38 17.21
CA ALA A 86 -5.18 -2.11 15.84
C ALA A 86 -4.74 -3.22 14.88
N GLU A 87 -3.49 -3.68 15.00
CA GLU A 87 -2.94 -4.83 14.26
C GLU A 87 -3.76 -6.11 14.45
N LEU A 88 -4.18 -6.41 15.68
CA LEU A 88 -5.02 -7.58 15.97
C LEU A 88 -6.43 -7.43 15.38
N ILE A 89 -7.03 -6.24 15.46
CA ILE A 89 -8.35 -5.97 14.87
C ILE A 89 -8.27 -6.14 13.35
N TRP A 90 -7.31 -5.48 12.70
CA TRP A 90 -7.14 -5.55 11.25
C TRP A 90 -6.84 -6.97 10.79
N THR A 91 -6.00 -7.72 11.51
CA THR A 91 -5.74 -9.14 11.22
C THR A 91 -7.01 -9.98 11.35
N TYR A 92 -7.83 -9.75 12.37
CA TYR A 92 -9.08 -10.47 12.56
C TYR A 92 -10.07 -10.19 11.42
N TYR A 93 -10.25 -8.93 11.04
CA TYR A 93 -11.17 -8.55 9.96
C TYR A 93 -10.75 -9.12 8.59
N ASN A 94 -9.48 -8.97 8.22
CA ASN A 94 -9.02 -9.44 6.91
C ASN A 94 -8.92 -10.96 6.84
N ARG A 95 -8.39 -11.60 7.89
CA ARG A 95 -8.08 -13.04 7.83
C ARG A 95 -9.20 -13.95 8.31
N ILE A 96 -9.96 -13.53 9.32
CA ILE A 96 -11.00 -14.38 9.93
C ILE A 96 -12.37 -14.06 9.36
N LEU A 97 -12.67 -12.77 9.18
CA LEU A 97 -13.95 -12.34 8.63
C LEU A 97 -13.95 -12.19 7.11
N HIS A 98 -12.78 -12.22 6.46
CA HIS A 98 -12.62 -12.03 5.01
C HIS A 98 -13.31 -10.76 4.51
N VAL A 99 -13.27 -9.69 5.30
CA VAL A 99 -13.86 -8.39 4.93
C VAL A 99 -12.81 -7.58 4.18
N GLU A 100 -12.99 -7.45 2.86
CA GLU A 100 -12.19 -6.61 1.98
C GLU A 100 -12.71 -5.17 2.04
N SER A 101 -12.36 -4.46 3.11
CA SER A 101 -12.71 -3.05 3.28
C SER A 101 -11.47 -2.23 3.57
N SER A 102 -11.29 -1.15 2.82
CA SER A 102 -10.24 -0.15 3.05
C SER A 102 -10.39 0.55 4.41
N ILE A 103 -11.60 0.53 5.00
CA ILE A 103 -11.88 1.04 6.33
C ILE A 103 -12.32 -0.09 7.26
N THR A 104 -11.69 -0.19 8.42
CA THR A 104 -11.97 -1.16 9.47
C THR A 104 -12.05 -0.47 10.85
N PRO A 105 -12.58 -1.15 11.89
CA PRO A 105 -12.52 -0.63 13.25
C PRO A 105 -11.10 -0.43 13.81
N ALA A 106 -10.06 -0.89 13.11
CA ALA A 106 -8.67 -0.64 13.47
C ALA A 106 -8.25 0.81 13.22
N ASP A 107 -8.83 1.50 12.22
CA ASP A 107 -8.45 2.86 11.83
C ASP A 107 -8.50 3.88 12.97
N PRO A 108 -9.60 4.04 13.72
CA PRO A 108 -9.62 4.97 14.84
C PRO A 108 -8.58 4.62 15.91
N VAL A 109 -8.24 3.34 16.08
CA VAL A 109 -7.23 2.91 17.06
C VAL A 109 -5.82 3.31 16.60
N TRP A 110 -5.49 3.13 15.33
CA TRP A 110 -4.24 3.63 14.74
C TRP A 110 -4.14 5.16 14.82
N LEU A 111 -5.20 5.88 14.44
CA LEU A 111 -5.23 7.35 14.48
C LEU A 111 -5.00 7.91 15.89
N VAL A 112 -5.56 7.28 16.93
CA VAL A 112 -5.23 7.65 18.32
C VAL A 112 -3.77 7.31 18.65
N GLY A 113 -3.26 6.18 18.15
CA GLY A 113 -1.86 5.79 18.23
C GLY A 113 -0.92 6.87 17.67
N TYR A 114 -1.24 7.45 16.51
CA TYR A 114 -0.51 8.57 15.90
C TYR A 114 -0.41 9.78 16.84
N VAL A 115 -1.51 10.17 17.48
CA VAL A 115 -1.53 11.30 18.42
C VAL A 115 -0.62 11.01 19.62
N VAL A 116 -0.70 9.81 20.20
CA VAL A 116 0.15 9.42 21.34
C VAL A 116 1.63 9.41 20.95
N LEU A 117 1.95 8.89 19.75
CA LEU A 117 3.30 8.88 19.21
C LEU A 117 3.84 10.29 18.97
N PHE A 118 3.03 11.19 18.43
CA PHE A 118 3.40 12.59 18.23
C PHE A 118 3.76 13.25 19.57
N VAL A 119 2.93 13.08 20.58
CA VAL A 119 3.19 13.59 21.94
C VAL A 119 4.48 13.00 22.50
N TYR A 120 4.72 11.70 22.33
CA TYR A 120 5.98 11.05 22.73
C TYR A 120 7.20 11.71 22.06
N LEU A 121 7.19 11.87 20.73
CA LEU A 121 8.30 12.48 19.99
C LEU A 121 8.51 13.95 20.39
N MET A 122 7.45 14.69 20.64
CA MET A 122 7.55 16.07 21.14
C MET A 122 8.19 16.13 22.52
N VAL A 123 7.85 15.21 23.43
CA VAL A 123 8.52 15.08 24.75
C VAL A 123 10.00 14.75 24.61
N VAL A 124 10.38 13.94 23.62
CA VAL A 124 11.80 13.61 23.32
C VAL A 124 12.57 14.87 22.88
N ILE A 125 11.97 15.70 22.04
CA ILE A 125 12.66 16.81 21.35
C ILE A 125 12.62 18.12 22.14
N TRP A 126 11.54 18.37 22.85
CA TRP A 126 11.32 19.61 23.61
C TRP A 126 12.49 20.05 24.49
N PRO A 127 13.16 19.16 25.25
CA PRO A 127 14.28 19.53 26.11
C PRO A 127 15.49 20.09 25.35
N VAL A 128 15.62 19.74 24.07
CA VAL A 128 16.75 20.08 23.21
C VAL A 128 16.38 21.06 22.10
N ARG A 129 15.15 21.62 22.11
CA ARG A 129 14.64 22.53 21.08
C ARG A 129 15.52 23.75 20.82
N LYS A 130 16.25 24.24 21.83
CA LYS A 130 17.17 25.39 21.68
C LYS A 130 18.36 25.10 20.77
N PHE A 131 18.66 23.82 20.53
CA PHE A 131 19.75 23.38 19.64
C PHE A 131 19.26 23.10 18.22
N ILE A 132 17.96 23.25 17.95
CA ILE A 132 17.38 23.11 16.63
C ILE A 132 17.55 24.45 15.91
N SER A 133 18.43 24.50 14.92
CA SER A 133 18.52 25.68 14.07
C SER A 133 17.30 25.78 13.16
N THR A 134 16.90 27.00 12.82
CA THR A 134 15.81 27.29 11.88
C THR A 134 16.00 26.55 10.55
N LYS A 135 17.24 26.37 10.10
CA LYS A 135 17.57 25.64 8.88
C LYS A 135 17.15 24.17 8.95
N ILE A 136 17.42 23.51 10.08
CA ILE A 136 17.08 22.08 10.28
C ILE A 136 15.57 21.91 10.36
N LEU A 137 14.91 22.78 11.10
CA LEU A 137 13.45 22.77 11.21
C LEU A 137 12.81 22.96 9.84
N PHE A 138 13.26 23.95 9.08
CA PHE A 138 12.77 24.22 7.73
C PHE A 138 13.01 23.03 6.78
N SER A 139 14.18 22.41 6.82
CA SER A 139 14.47 21.21 6.03
C SER A 139 13.58 20.02 6.42
N ALA A 140 13.33 19.81 7.72
CA ALA A 140 12.45 18.75 8.19
C ALA A 140 11.00 18.97 7.74
N VAL A 141 10.51 20.21 7.79
CA VAL A 141 9.16 20.58 7.34
C VAL A 141 9.03 20.42 5.83
N ILE A 142 9.98 20.94 5.04
CA ILE A 142 9.95 20.78 3.58
C ILE A 142 9.89 19.30 3.22
N LEU A 143 10.73 18.47 3.84
CA LEU A 143 10.79 17.06 3.51
C LEU A 143 9.51 16.31 3.87
N SER A 144 8.95 16.62 5.04
CA SER A 144 7.66 16.11 5.49
C SER A 144 6.53 16.50 4.52
N VAL A 145 6.49 17.74 4.04
CA VAL A 145 5.50 18.20 3.06
C VAL A 145 5.72 17.53 1.70
N SER A 146 6.97 17.38 1.24
CA SER A 146 7.28 16.68 0.00
C SER A 146 6.82 15.23 0.01
N TYR A 147 6.80 14.60 1.19
CA TYR A 147 6.31 13.23 1.38
C TYR A 147 4.81 13.07 1.09
N LEU A 148 4.03 14.14 1.28
CA LEU A 148 2.58 14.13 1.02
C LEU A 148 2.25 14.08 -0.47
N ILE A 149 3.12 14.66 -1.31
CA ILE A 149 2.79 14.93 -2.71
C ILE A 149 2.39 13.66 -3.47
N PRO A 150 3.15 12.54 -3.42
CA PRO A 150 2.76 11.33 -4.14
C PRO A 150 1.41 10.78 -3.67
N SER A 151 1.18 10.73 -2.36
CA SER A 151 -0.07 10.19 -1.80
C SER A 151 -1.28 11.00 -2.23
N PHE A 152 -1.20 12.33 -2.24
CA PHE A 152 -2.30 13.18 -2.69
C PHE A 152 -2.55 13.12 -4.19
N ILE A 153 -1.49 12.99 -5.01
CA ILE A 153 -1.66 12.77 -6.46
C ILE A 153 -2.46 11.49 -6.67
N GLU A 154 -2.11 10.42 -5.97
CA GLU A 154 -2.77 9.13 -6.13
C GLU A 154 -4.20 9.10 -5.59
N LEU A 155 -4.42 9.70 -4.42
CA LEU A 155 -5.76 9.93 -3.86
C LEU A 155 -6.63 10.83 -4.76
N SER A 156 -6.04 11.65 -5.62
CA SER A 156 -6.79 12.49 -6.58
C SER A 156 -7.12 11.80 -7.89
N ASN A 157 -6.42 10.72 -8.23
CA ASN A 157 -6.62 9.93 -9.45
C ASN A 157 -7.55 8.74 -9.25
N THR A 158 -8.06 8.55 -8.03
CA THR A 158 -8.87 7.39 -7.64
C THR A 158 -10.34 7.75 -7.64
N ASP A 159 -11.15 6.88 -8.24
CA ASP A 159 -12.61 6.97 -8.25
C ASP A 159 -13.20 6.47 -6.91
N PHE A 160 -12.77 7.08 -5.79
CA PHE A 160 -13.38 6.78 -4.50
C PHE A 160 -14.85 7.20 -4.50
N LEU A 161 -15.75 6.23 -4.26
CA LEU A 161 -17.20 6.42 -4.29
C LEU A 161 -17.73 7.27 -3.11
N ASN A 162 -16.94 7.43 -2.04
CA ASN A 162 -17.37 8.07 -0.81
C ASN A 162 -16.34 9.07 -0.26
N ASN A 163 -16.78 10.30 0.00
CA ASN A 163 -16.01 11.34 0.68
C ASN A 163 -15.39 10.86 2.01
N TYR A 164 -16.04 9.94 2.71
CA TYR A 164 -15.53 9.39 3.96
C TYR A 164 -14.25 8.56 3.78
N GLU A 165 -14.16 7.75 2.72
CA GLU A 165 -12.96 6.96 2.39
C GLU A 165 -11.79 7.85 2.01
N ILE A 166 -12.05 8.87 1.20
CA ILE A 166 -11.04 9.88 0.86
C ILE A 166 -10.50 10.53 2.13
N ILE A 167 -11.37 10.90 3.07
CA ILE A 167 -10.97 11.54 4.33
C ILE A 167 -10.08 10.58 5.16
N ILE A 168 -10.52 9.35 5.40
CA ILE A 168 -9.77 8.39 6.22
C ILE A 168 -8.43 8.05 5.56
N ASN A 169 -8.41 7.74 4.27
CA ASN A 169 -7.19 7.41 3.53
C ASN A 169 -6.23 8.60 3.42
N SER A 170 -6.75 9.84 3.41
CA SER A 170 -5.91 11.05 3.46
C SER A 170 -5.31 11.32 4.84
N LEU A 171 -5.97 10.89 5.93
CA LEU A 171 -5.47 11.14 7.29
C LEU A 171 -4.15 10.42 7.57
N TYR A 172 -3.92 9.25 6.97
CA TYR A 172 -2.68 8.47 7.15
C TYR A 172 -1.43 9.20 6.62
N PRO A 173 -1.35 9.59 5.33
CA PRO A 173 -0.24 10.39 4.82
C PRO A 173 -0.04 11.70 5.59
N ILE A 174 -1.12 12.39 5.97
CA ILE A 174 -1.06 13.61 6.78
C ILE A 174 -0.40 13.32 8.14
N ALA A 175 -0.85 12.27 8.82
CA ALA A 175 -0.32 11.90 10.13
C ALA A 175 1.15 11.49 10.04
N ASP A 176 1.53 10.71 9.03
CA ASP A 176 2.91 10.35 8.72
C ASP A 176 3.79 11.58 8.49
N ALA A 177 3.34 12.53 7.65
CA ALA A 177 4.07 13.76 7.41
C ALA A 177 4.24 14.57 8.70
N VAL A 178 3.19 14.71 9.51
CA VAL A 178 3.27 15.41 10.81
C VAL A 178 4.26 14.72 11.75
N LEU A 179 4.33 13.39 11.78
CA LEU A 179 5.31 12.63 12.57
C LEU A 179 6.73 12.71 12.02
N LEU A 180 6.91 12.84 10.70
CA LEU A 180 8.22 12.94 10.07
C LEU A 180 9.00 14.15 10.58
N VAL A 181 8.35 15.29 10.84
CA VAL A 181 9.04 16.49 11.34
C VAL A 181 9.81 16.23 12.64
N PRO A 182 9.16 15.82 13.75
CA PRO A 182 9.90 15.49 14.97
C PRO A 182 10.82 14.28 14.79
N LEU A 183 10.47 13.29 13.96
CA LEU A 183 11.33 12.13 13.71
C LEU A 183 12.68 12.53 13.10
N ILE A 184 12.65 13.36 12.05
CA ILE A 184 13.84 13.90 11.38
C ILE A 184 14.69 14.70 12.36
N LEU A 185 14.06 15.57 13.14
CA LEU A 185 14.74 16.34 14.18
C LEU A 185 15.41 15.43 15.21
N GLY A 186 14.73 14.38 15.67
CA GLY A 186 15.27 13.40 16.59
C GLY A 186 16.49 12.67 16.01
N ILE A 187 16.38 12.16 14.78
CA ILE A 187 17.47 11.46 14.10
C ILE A 187 18.68 12.39 13.96
N SER A 188 18.49 13.64 13.56
CA SER A 188 19.58 14.62 13.41
C SER A 188 20.28 14.96 14.73
N LEU A 189 19.54 15.05 15.83
CA LEU A 189 20.09 15.46 17.13
C LEU A 189 20.78 14.31 17.89
N PHE A 190 20.37 13.06 17.66
CA PHE A 190 20.77 11.94 18.51
C PHE A 190 21.86 11.02 17.92
N GLN A 191 22.59 11.42 16.88
CA GLN A 191 23.55 10.54 16.15
C GLN A 191 24.85 10.14 16.89
N LYS A 192 25.26 10.83 17.96
CA LYS A 192 26.60 10.68 18.59
C LYS A 192 26.72 9.57 19.65
N GLU A 193 27.97 9.14 19.91
CA GLU A 193 28.33 8.18 20.96
C GLU A 193 27.68 8.52 22.32
N GLY A 194 26.94 7.56 22.88
CA GLY A 194 26.14 7.72 24.11
C GLY A 194 24.63 7.88 23.89
N ARG A 195 24.18 8.23 22.67
CA ARG A 195 22.76 8.51 22.34
C ARG A 195 22.08 7.42 21.50
N TYR A 196 22.78 6.31 21.26
CA TYR A 196 22.32 5.17 20.44
C TYR A 196 21.07 4.45 20.96
N PHE A 197 20.54 4.79 22.14
CA PHE A 197 19.41 4.05 22.68
C PHE A 197 18.07 4.44 22.04
N LEU A 198 17.94 5.66 21.49
CA LEU A 198 16.74 6.11 20.77
C LEU A 198 16.82 5.88 19.26
N GLN A 199 18.02 5.82 18.68
CA GLN A 199 18.16 5.73 17.22
C GLN A 199 17.44 4.52 16.59
N PRO A 200 17.53 3.29 17.12
CA PRO A 200 16.80 2.17 16.53
C PRO A 200 15.30 2.42 16.54
N LEU A 201 14.74 2.98 17.63
CA LEU A 201 13.33 3.33 17.68
C LEU A 201 12.93 4.30 16.56
N LEU A 202 13.71 5.38 16.38
CA LEU A 202 13.43 6.38 15.33
C LEU A 202 13.59 5.79 13.93
N ILE A 203 14.55 4.89 13.71
CA ILE A 203 14.73 4.19 12.43
C ILE A 203 13.55 3.24 12.18
N GLY A 204 13.09 2.51 13.18
CA GLY A 204 11.94 1.62 13.07
C GLY A 204 10.67 2.38 12.71
N LEU A 205 10.43 3.54 13.32
CA LEU A 205 9.32 4.43 12.96
C LEU A 205 9.43 4.95 11.53
N LEU A 206 10.64 5.28 11.05
CA LEU A 206 10.84 5.71 9.67
C LEU A 206 10.55 4.59 8.67
N ILE A 207 10.94 3.35 8.98
CA ILE A 207 10.61 2.17 8.17
C ILE A 207 9.08 1.97 8.16
N ASN A 208 8.40 2.16 9.29
CA ASN A 208 6.94 2.03 9.38
C ASN A 208 6.24 3.02 8.44
N ILE A 209 6.57 4.30 8.54
CA ILE A 209 6.02 5.37 7.68
C ILE A 209 6.27 5.07 6.20
N ALA A 210 7.51 4.67 5.85
CA ALA A 210 7.84 4.31 4.48
C ALA A 210 7.01 3.10 3.97
N THR A 211 6.75 2.13 4.85
CA THR A 211 5.94 0.95 4.52
C THR A 211 4.46 1.32 4.38
N ASP A 212 3.91 2.16 5.25
CA ASP A 212 2.51 2.66 5.17
C ASP A 212 2.25 3.37 3.84
N THR A 213 3.21 4.15 3.37
CA THR A 213 3.07 4.83 2.07
C THR A 213 3.11 3.85 0.91
N LEU A 214 4.06 2.91 0.90
CA LEU A 214 4.07 1.84 -0.11
C LEU A 214 2.79 0.98 -0.05
N TYR A 215 2.20 0.82 1.13
CA TYR A 215 0.94 0.11 1.35
C TYR A 215 -0.21 0.85 0.69
N LEU A 216 -0.33 2.16 0.92
CA LEU A 216 -1.32 3.00 0.25
C LEU A 216 -1.23 2.87 -1.29
N PHE A 217 -0.03 2.90 -1.85
CA PHE A 217 0.16 2.72 -3.29
C PHE A 217 -0.21 1.31 -3.76
N ALA A 218 0.13 0.29 -2.98
CA ALA A 218 -0.22 -1.08 -3.32
C ALA A 218 -1.74 -1.31 -3.27
N GLU A 219 -2.41 -0.74 -2.27
CA GLU A 219 -3.86 -0.78 -2.08
C GLU A 219 -4.58 -0.06 -3.23
N ILE A 220 -4.22 1.19 -3.53
CA ILE A 220 -4.83 1.95 -4.63
C ILE A 220 -4.59 1.26 -5.98
N GLY A 221 -3.39 0.71 -6.18
CA GLY A 221 -3.07 -0.05 -7.39
C GLY A 221 -3.69 -1.45 -7.44
N ASN A 222 -4.56 -1.84 -6.49
CA ASN A 222 -5.16 -3.16 -6.35
C ASN A 222 -4.14 -4.32 -6.41
N SER A 223 -2.90 -4.05 -6.00
CA SER A 223 -1.77 -4.99 -6.01
C SER A 223 -1.46 -5.54 -4.62
N TYR A 224 -2.05 -4.92 -3.59
CA TYR A 224 -1.97 -5.41 -2.23
C TYR A 224 -2.89 -6.62 -2.03
N TYR A 225 -2.40 -7.57 -1.24
CA TYR A 225 -3.19 -8.68 -0.71
C TYR A 225 -2.62 -9.06 0.65
N PHE A 226 -3.44 -9.64 1.51
CA PHE A 226 -2.95 -10.06 2.83
C PHE A 226 -1.89 -11.17 2.68
N GLY A 227 -0.69 -10.95 3.21
CA GLY A 227 0.48 -11.80 2.99
C GLY A 227 1.46 -11.27 1.95
N ASN A 228 1.20 -10.10 1.34
CA ASN A 228 2.09 -9.46 0.39
C ASN A 228 3.50 -9.22 1.00
N PRO A 229 4.60 -9.36 0.22
CA PRO A 229 5.96 -9.13 0.71
C PRO A 229 6.20 -7.76 1.36
N LEU A 230 5.38 -6.77 1.02
CA LEU A 230 5.40 -5.45 1.63
C LEU A 230 5.23 -5.51 3.15
N GLU A 231 4.49 -6.49 3.67
CA GLU A 231 4.29 -6.67 5.11
C GLU A 231 5.59 -6.91 5.88
N LEU A 232 6.66 -7.33 5.19
CA LEU A 232 7.99 -7.42 5.78
C LEU A 232 8.48 -6.06 6.31
N GLY A 233 8.09 -4.96 5.68
CA GLY A 233 8.42 -3.61 6.14
C GLY A 233 7.92 -3.35 7.56
N PHE A 234 6.65 -3.69 7.83
CA PHE A 234 6.04 -3.58 9.16
C PHE A 234 6.70 -4.50 10.17
N VAL A 235 6.92 -5.77 9.81
CA VAL A 235 7.60 -6.75 10.69
C VAL A 235 9.00 -6.27 11.07
N VAL A 236 9.78 -5.79 10.11
CA VAL A 236 11.12 -5.23 10.36
C VAL A 236 11.03 -3.97 11.22
N ALA A 237 10.07 -3.08 10.95
CA ALA A 237 9.83 -1.89 11.77
C ALA A 237 9.59 -2.26 13.24
N TYR A 238 8.71 -3.24 13.53
CA TYR A 238 8.42 -3.72 14.87
C TYR A 238 9.66 -4.31 15.57
N ILE A 239 10.46 -5.13 14.88
CA ILE A 239 11.69 -5.69 15.45
C ILE A 239 12.70 -4.60 15.81
N VAL A 240 12.85 -3.60 14.92
CA VAL A 240 13.79 -2.48 15.11
C VAL A 240 13.30 -1.55 16.23
N MET A 241 12.00 -1.30 16.35
CA MET A 241 11.39 -0.56 17.46
C MET A 241 11.53 -1.31 18.79
N ALA A 242 11.31 -2.63 18.80
CA ALA A 242 11.56 -3.49 19.95
C ALA A 242 13.03 -3.43 20.40
N TYR A 243 13.98 -3.42 19.46
CA TYR A 243 15.39 -3.22 19.76
C TYR A 243 15.67 -1.85 20.39
N GLY A 244 15.00 -0.80 19.90
CA GLY A 244 15.03 0.54 20.49
C GLY A 244 14.55 0.54 21.95
N ALA A 245 13.39 -0.05 22.22
CA ALA A 245 12.86 -0.21 23.58
C ALA A 245 13.83 -0.99 24.48
N TYR A 246 14.44 -2.06 23.97
CA TYR A 246 15.46 -2.82 24.70
C TYR A 246 16.70 -1.97 25.03
N LYS A 247 17.20 -1.17 24.09
CA LYS A 247 18.34 -0.28 24.36
C LYS A 247 18.00 0.77 25.40
N GLN A 248 16.78 1.31 25.36
CA GLN A 248 16.30 2.24 26.37
C GLN A 248 16.22 1.58 27.75
N TYR A 249 15.77 0.33 27.82
CA TYR A 249 15.78 -0.45 29.05
C TYR A 249 17.21 -0.59 29.60
N LEU A 250 18.16 -0.97 28.76
CA LEU A 250 19.57 -1.06 29.15
C LEU A 250 20.09 0.29 29.66
N PHE A 251 19.74 1.38 29.00
CA PHE A 251 20.11 2.72 29.44
C PHE A 251 19.55 3.03 30.84
N MET A 252 18.24 2.88 31.04
CA MET A 252 17.56 3.12 32.32
C MET A 252 18.04 2.22 33.46
N SER A 253 18.51 1.01 33.14
CA SER A 253 19.06 0.08 34.14
C SER A 253 20.43 0.51 34.67
N VAL A 254 21.20 1.26 33.88
CA VAL A 254 22.58 1.67 34.20
C VAL A 254 22.64 3.10 34.71
N THR A 255 21.79 4.00 34.22
CA THR A 255 21.82 5.42 34.57
C THR A 255 20.79 5.77 35.64
N THR A 256 21.17 6.63 36.58
CA THR A 256 20.27 7.21 37.59
C THR A 256 19.64 8.52 37.13
N ILE A 257 20.26 9.17 36.14
CA ILE A 257 19.81 10.44 35.56
C ILE A 257 18.57 10.16 34.69
N PRO A 258 17.50 10.97 34.82
CA PRO A 258 16.35 10.89 33.92
C PRO A 258 16.75 11.02 32.45
N ILE A 259 16.03 10.32 31.56
CA ILE A 259 16.30 10.31 30.11
C ILE A 259 16.33 11.74 29.56
N VAL A 260 15.34 12.55 29.93
CA VAL A 260 15.20 13.94 29.47
C VAL A 260 16.42 14.79 29.85
N GLU A 261 16.89 14.68 31.09
CA GLU A 261 18.05 15.44 31.56
C GLU A 261 19.36 14.93 30.95
N HIS A 262 19.46 13.63 30.71
CA HIS A 262 20.58 13.06 29.97
C HIS A 262 20.63 13.58 28.51
N LEU A 263 19.49 13.65 27.82
CA LEU A 263 19.40 14.18 26.45
C LEU A 263 19.84 15.66 26.42
N LYS A 264 19.30 16.48 27.32
CA LYS A 264 19.63 17.90 27.45
C LYS A 264 21.14 18.11 27.66
N SER A 265 21.73 17.42 28.64
CA SER A 265 23.15 17.56 28.97
C SER A 265 24.08 17.04 27.86
N THR A 266 23.69 15.99 27.15
CA THR A 266 24.51 15.37 26.10
C THR A 266 24.51 16.19 24.80
N VAL A 267 23.35 16.76 24.43
CA VAL A 267 23.25 17.66 23.26
C VAL A 267 24.00 18.96 23.51
N ALA A 268 23.85 19.56 24.70
CA ALA A 268 24.53 20.81 25.05
C ALA A 268 26.05 20.77 24.92
N ARG A 269 26.68 19.62 25.17
CA ARG A 269 28.15 19.46 25.07
C ARG A 269 28.68 19.38 23.65
N HIS A 270 27.83 19.14 22.64
CA HIS A 270 28.29 18.88 21.27
C HIS A 270 27.34 19.49 20.22
N PRO A 271 27.27 20.82 20.10
CA PRO A 271 26.39 21.52 19.18
C PRO A 271 26.83 21.48 17.70
N ASP A 272 27.75 20.59 17.32
CA ASP A 272 28.39 20.62 15.99
C ASP A 272 27.41 20.42 14.82
N ASN A 273 27.31 21.44 13.95
CA ASN A 273 26.46 21.48 12.75
C ASN A 273 26.84 20.46 11.66
N ALA A 274 28.04 19.88 11.67
CA ALA A 274 28.50 18.94 10.64
C ALA A 274 27.75 17.58 10.65
N ILE A 275 27.09 17.23 11.77
CA ILE A 275 26.40 15.94 11.96
C ILE A 275 24.97 15.99 11.43
N VAL A 276 24.32 17.13 11.65
CA VAL A 276 23.06 17.51 11.01
C VAL A 276 23.16 17.27 9.50
N PHE A 277 24.29 17.65 8.93
CA PHE A 277 24.56 17.54 7.50
C PHE A 277 24.55 16.09 6.98
N SER A 278 25.21 15.14 7.67
CA SER A 278 25.21 13.72 7.26
C SER A 278 23.86 13.03 7.49
N SER A 279 23.10 13.48 8.50
CA SER A 279 21.77 12.94 8.80
C SER A 279 20.71 13.38 7.78
N MET A 280 20.78 14.64 7.35
CA MET A 280 19.89 15.21 6.34
C MET A 280 20.02 14.48 5.01
N SER A 281 21.24 14.14 4.57
CA SER A 281 21.44 13.45 3.30
C SER A 281 20.83 12.04 3.25
N LEU A 282 20.88 11.30 4.38
CA LEU A 282 20.24 9.99 4.47
C LEU A 282 18.72 10.12 4.44
N ILE A 283 18.19 11.08 5.18
CA ILE A 283 16.77 11.39 5.30
C ILE A 283 16.19 11.87 3.96
N ILE A 284 16.90 12.78 3.27
CA ILE A 284 16.58 13.24 1.91
C ILE A 284 16.60 12.08 0.93
N SER A 285 17.62 11.22 0.99
CA SER A 285 17.72 10.03 0.14
C SER A 285 16.57 9.06 0.36
N THR A 286 16.17 8.81 1.61
CA THR A 286 15.03 7.96 1.91
C THR A 286 13.73 8.57 1.37
N ALA A 287 13.51 9.88 1.56
CA ALA A 287 12.34 10.54 1.00
C ALA A 287 12.32 10.52 -0.53
N VAL A 288 13.46 10.75 -1.18
CA VAL A 288 13.59 10.70 -2.65
C VAL A 288 13.41 9.28 -3.16
N LEU A 289 13.91 8.28 -2.44
CA LEU A 289 13.71 6.87 -2.78
C LEU A 289 12.24 6.48 -2.64
N VAL A 290 11.57 6.89 -1.56
CA VAL A 290 10.13 6.64 -1.38
C VAL A 290 9.35 7.33 -2.49
N VAL A 291 9.60 8.62 -2.76
CA VAL A 291 8.96 9.35 -3.85
C VAL A 291 9.22 8.67 -5.21
N ALA A 292 10.45 8.25 -5.49
CA ALA A 292 10.79 7.57 -6.74
C ALA A 292 10.10 6.21 -6.87
N LEU A 293 10.09 5.41 -5.80
CA LEU A 293 9.42 4.10 -5.79
C LEU A 293 7.90 4.24 -5.90
N SER A 294 7.32 5.19 -5.16
CA SER A 294 5.91 5.56 -5.27
C SER A 294 5.57 5.95 -6.70
N LEU A 295 6.34 6.85 -7.33
CA LEU A 295 6.10 7.27 -8.71
C LEU A 295 6.23 6.13 -9.72
N VAL A 296 7.12 5.16 -9.49
CA VAL A 296 7.25 3.95 -10.34
C VAL A 296 6.04 3.04 -10.20
N GLN A 297 5.43 2.99 -9.01
CA GLN A 297 4.27 2.15 -8.73
C GLN A 297 2.97 2.79 -9.25
N ILE A 298 2.85 4.12 -9.19
CA ILE A 298 1.75 4.88 -9.81
C ILE A 298 1.71 4.65 -11.32
N TYR A 299 2.87 4.58 -11.96
CA TYR A 299 2.94 4.33 -13.39
C TYR A 299 2.82 2.84 -13.64
N GLN A 300 1.65 2.38 -14.11
CA GLN A 300 1.51 1.04 -14.67
C GLN A 300 2.53 0.90 -15.80
N LEU A 301 3.68 0.27 -15.50
CA LEU A 301 4.79 0.06 -16.45
C LEU A 301 4.31 -0.68 -17.72
N GLU A 302 3.17 -1.36 -17.63
CA GLU A 302 2.47 -2.04 -18.70
C GLU A 302 1.95 -1.09 -19.79
N ASN A 303 1.67 0.17 -19.45
CA ASN A 303 1.22 1.19 -20.41
C ASN A 303 2.38 1.87 -21.16
N LEU A 304 3.63 1.61 -20.78
CA LEU A 304 4.80 2.13 -21.47
C LEU A 304 5.14 1.26 -22.67
N SER A 305 5.44 1.88 -23.81
CA SER A 305 5.99 1.14 -24.95
C SER A 305 7.33 0.50 -24.56
N THR A 306 7.71 -0.58 -25.25
CA THR A 306 8.98 -1.28 -24.99
C THR A 306 10.19 -0.32 -25.06
N LYS A 307 10.14 0.70 -25.92
CA LYS A 307 11.18 1.73 -26.03
C LYS A 307 11.21 2.65 -24.81
N GLU A 308 10.05 3.04 -24.28
CA GLU A 308 9.96 3.86 -23.07
C GLU A 308 10.40 3.08 -21.84
N ILE A 309 10.01 1.80 -21.70
CA ILE A 309 10.49 0.91 -20.64
C ILE A 309 12.03 0.83 -20.67
N MET A 310 12.62 0.64 -21.86
CA MET A 310 14.07 0.58 -22.04
C MET A 310 14.81 1.87 -21.66
N ILE A 311 14.13 3.03 -21.65
CA ILE A 311 14.72 4.32 -21.25
C ILE A 311 14.43 4.61 -19.78
N PHE A 312 13.19 4.38 -19.35
CA PHE A 312 12.67 4.74 -18.03
C PHE A 312 13.28 3.88 -16.92
N GLN A 313 13.29 2.54 -17.10
CA GLN A 313 13.83 1.64 -16.08
C GLN A 313 15.31 1.93 -15.75
N PRO A 314 16.24 2.07 -16.73
CA PRO A 314 17.63 2.38 -16.41
C PRO A 314 17.81 3.75 -15.75
N VAL A 315 17.00 4.75 -16.10
CA VAL A 315 17.05 6.08 -15.46
C VAL A 315 16.59 5.99 -14.01
N VAL A 316 15.47 5.33 -13.74
CA VAL A 316 14.95 5.14 -12.38
C VAL A 316 15.90 4.32 -11.53
N TYR A 317 16.24 3.09 -11.97
CA TYR A 317 17.12 2.21 -11.21
C TYR A 317 18.54 2.78 -11.10
N GLY A 318 19.05 3.42 -12.15
CA GLY A 318 20.33 4.12 -12.12
C GLY A 318 20.33 5.28 -11.12
N SER A 319 19.23 6.02 -11.02
CA SER A 319 19.05 7.09 -10.02
C SER A 319 19.03 6.54 -8.60
N ILE A 320 18.30 5.44 -8.37
CA ILE A 320 18.28 4.74 -7.07
C ILE A 320 19.69 4.31 -6.67
N VAL A 321 20.42 3.65 -7.57
CA VAL A 321 21.80 3.21 -7.32
C VAL A 321 22.73 4.40 -7.06
N ALA A 322 22.61 5.48 -7.82
CA ALA A 322 23.41 6.69 -7.63
C ALA A 322 23.13 7.36 -6.27
N ILE A 323 21.85 7.43 -5.87
CA ILE A 323 21.43 7.96 -4.57
C ILE A 323 22.00 7.10 -3.43
N LEU A 324 21.91 5.77 -3.53
CA LEU A 324 22.49 4.85 -2.54
C LEU A 324 24.03 4.98 -2.46
N ALA A 325 24.70 5.11 -3.61
CA ALA A 325 26.15 5.31 -3.68
C ALA A 325 26.58 6.65 -3.05
N LEU A 326 25.86 7.73 -3.33
CA LEU A 326 26.10 9.04 -2.70
C LEU A 326 25.85 8.99 -1.19
N CYS A 327 24.84 8.26 -0.73
CA CYS A 327 24.56 8.08 0.70
C CYS A 327 25.65 7.32 1.41
N THR A 328 26.09 6.18 0.86
CA THR A 328 27.20 5.41 1.44
C THR A 328 28.48 6.26 1.48
N MET A 329 28.75 7.06 0.44
CA MET A 329 29.87 8.01 0.43
C MET A 329 29.76 9.03 1.56
N ILE A 330 28.58 9.64 1.77
CA ILE A 330 28.35 10.62 2.83
C ILE A 330 28.53 9.98 4.21
N VAL A 331 28.01 8.76 4.44
CA VAL A 331 28.20 8.01 5.69
C VAL A 331 29.68 7.71 5.94
N VAL A 332 30.42 7.29 4.92
CA VAL A 332 31.86 7.02 5.01
C VAL A 332 32.65 8.29 5.30
N ILE A 333 32.33 9.41 4.64
CA ILE A 333 32.95 10.73 4.90
C ILE A 333 32.65 11.16 6.34
N GLY A 334 31.40 11.04 6.79
CA GLY A 334 30.97 11.36 8.15
C GLY A 334 31.73 10.55 9.20
N LYS A 335 31.86 9.23 9.01
CA LYS A 335 32.62 8.34 9.91
C LYS A 335 34.11 8.70 9.94
N LYS A 336 34.72 9.00 8.79
CA LYS A 336 36.12 9.44 8.73
C LYS A 336 36.30 10.79 9.44
N PHE A 337 35.35 11.71 9.27
CA PHE A 337 35.39 13.05 9.86
C PHE A 337 35.33 12.98 11.39
N THR A 338 34.38 12.21 11.94
CA THR A 338 34.27 12.01 13.40
C THR A 338 35.51 11.33 13.98
N THR A 339 36.05 10.32 13.29
CA THR A 339 37.29 9.65 13.70
C THR A 339 38.47 10.62 13.74
N LEU A 340 38.63 11.45 12.70
CA LEU A 340 39.71 12.43 12.63
C LEU A 340 39.58 13.50 13.73
N LYS A 341 38.36 14.02 13.95
CA LYS A 341 38.08 14.99 15.02
C LYS A 341 38.37 14.41 16.40
N SER A 342 38.02 13.15 16.64
CA SER A 342 38.31 12.48 17.92
C SER A 342 39.81 12.30 18.17
N LYS A 343 40.61 12.03 17.12
CA LYS A 343 42.07 11.95 17.20
C LYS A 343 42.69 13.31 17.49
N MET A 344 42.23 14.35 16.81
CA MET A 344 42.68 15.73 17.00
C MET A 344 42.42 16.22 18.43
N ALA A 345 41.24 15.93 18.99
CA ALA A 345 40.90 16.29 20.38
C ALA A 345 41.78 15.59 21.43
N LYS A 346 42.30 14.39 21.14
CA LYS A 346 43.25 13.68 22.03
C LYS A 346 44.68 14.20 21.92
N MET A 347 45.03 14.87 20.82
CA MET A 347 46.35 15.43 20.55
C MET A 347 46.48 16.88 21.00
N GLN A 348 45.37 17.60 21.21
CA GLN A 348 45.41 18.91 21.85
C GLN A 348 45.85 18.73 23.30
N PRO A 349 46.97 19.34 23.73
CA PRO A 349 47.37 19.30 25.13
C PRO A 349 46.26 19.95 25.97
N ALA A 350 45.90 19.31 27.08
CA ALA A 350 45.10 19.97 28.11
C ALA A 350 45.82 21.25 28.49
N GLU A 351 45.14 22.41 28.51
CA GLU A 351 45.73 23.71 28.84
C GLU A 351 46.75 23.57 29.96
N ILE A 352 48.04 23.66 29.62
CA ILE A 352 49.12 23.71 30.60
C ILE A 352 49.34 25.19 30.88
N PRO A 353 49.05 25.69 32.10
CA PRO A 353 49.38 27.06 32.48
C PRO A 353 50.86 27.09 32.88
N GLN A 354 51.80 26.98 31.92
CA GLN A 354 53.20 27.25 32.23
C GLN A 354 53.88 28.13 31.17
N PRO A 355 54.82 29.00 31.61
CA PRO A 355 55.41 30.04 30.76
C PRO A 355 56.31 29.45 29.67
N VAL A 356 56.34 30.15 28.54
CA VAL A 356 56.75 29.73 27.19
C VAL A 356 58.25 29.41 27.01
N GLU A 357 59.11 29.47 28.03
CA GLU A 357 60.56 29.60 27.78
C GLU A 357 61.35 28.30 27.55
N GLN A 358 60.78 27.10 27.70
CA GLN A 358 61.47 25.85 27.30
C GLN A 358 60.47 24.81 26.78
N MET A 359 60.12 24.88 25.50
CA MET A 359 59.41 23.78 24.81
C MET A 359 60.39 22.93 23.99
N PRO A 360 60.33 21.58 24.10
CA PRO A 360 61.15 20.68 23.30
C PRO A 360 60.71 20.63 21.84
N ASP A 361 61.63 20.22 20.95
CA ASP A 361 61.47 20.10 19.48
C ASP A 361 60.23 19.29 19.05
N SER A 362 59.77 18.35 19.90
CA SER A 362 58.57 17.54 19.71
C SER A 362 57.25 18.33 19.72
N SER A 363 57.23 19.54 20.29
CA SER A 363 56.05 20.43 20.28
C SER A 363 55.76 21.02 18.89
N SER A 364 56.81 21.26 18.09
CA SER A 364 56.69 21.80 16.72
C SER A 364 56.07 20.78 15.76
N GLU A 365 56.42 19.49 15.94
CA GLU A 365 55.93 18.38 15.12
C GLU A 365 54.45 18.08 15.41
N VAL A 366 54.04 18.12 16.69
CA VAL A 366 52.63 18.00 17.11
C VAL A 366 51.77 19.15 16.56
N SER A 367 52.29 20.39 16.59
CA SER A 367 51.60 21.56 16.03
C SER A 367 51.39 21.44 14.51
N THR A 368 52.42 21.00 13.79
CA THR A 368 52.35 20.75 12.33
C THR A 368 51.33 19.66 12.00
N HIS A 369 51.30 18.58 12.79
CA HIS A 369 50.35 17.48 12.61
C HIS A 369 48.90 17.89 12.90
N LEU A 370 48.67 18.78 13.86
CA LEU A 370 47.35 19.38 14.16
C LEU A 370 46.87 20.28 13.03
N ILE A 371 47.74 21.14 12.48
CA ILE A 371 47.42 22.00 11.32
C ILE A 371 47.03 21.16 10.10
N LEU A 372 47.76 20.07 9.82
CA LEU A 372 47.44 19.14 8.73
C LEU A 372 46.09 18.45 8.95
N MET A 373 45.82 17.99 10.18
CA MET A 373 44.52 17.40 10.55
C MET A 373 43.38 18.40 10.37
N GLN A 374 43.55 19.65 10.79
CA GLN A 374 42.55 20.70 10.65
C GLN A 374 42.27 21.05 9.19
N LYS A 375 43.31 21.16 8.36
CA LYS A 375 43.17 21.34 6.90
C LYS A 375 42.45 20.16 6.23
N LYS A 376 42.71 18.92 6.70
CA LYS A 376 41.98 17.73 6.23
C LYS A 376 40.52 17.76 6.68
N LEU A 377 40.24 18.23 7.89
CA LEU A 377 38.89 18.37 8.46
C LEU A 377 38.05 19.36 7.65
N THR A 378 38.58 20.56 7.37
CA THR A 378 37.88 21.58 6.56
C THR A 378 37.70 21.14 5.11
N SER A 379 38.67 20.43 4.53
CA SER A 379 38.54 19.82 3.21
C SER A 379 37.44 18.76 3.17
N MET A 380 37.35 17.90 4.19
CA MET A 380 36.30 16.88 4.31
C MET A 380 34.92 17.49 4.54
N GLU A 381 34.82 18.56 5.33
CA GLU A 381 33.58 19.31 5.52
C GLU A 381 33.11 19.94 4.21
N LYS A 382 34.01 20.59 3.46
CA LYS A 382 33.72 21.15 2.13
C LYS A 382 33.34 20.06 1.12
N THR A 383 34.00 18.91 1.17
CA THR A 383 33.69 17.77 0.30
C THR A 383 32.32 17.18 0.64
N GLY A 384 32.04 16.93 1.92
CA GLY A 384 30.74 16.46 2.38
C GLY A 384 29.61 17.42 1.99
N ALA A 385 29.84 18.73 2.19
CA ALA A 385 28.97 19.81 1.75
C ALA A 385 28.63 19.71 0.26
N LYS A 386 29.66 19.68 -0.58
CA LYS A 386 29.51 19.52 -2.03
C LYS A 386 28.77 18.25 -2.39
N THR A 387 29.11 17.10 -1.81
CA THR A 387 28.45 15.82 -2.11
C THR A 387 26.97 15.84 -1.77
N THR A 388 26.57 16.53 -0.69
CA THR A 388 25.14 16.65 -0.32
C THR A 388 24.40 17.63 -1.23
N TYR A 389 25.03 18.74 -1.65
CA TYR A 389 24.44 19.60 -2.67
C TYR A 389 24.29 18.87 -4.00
N VAL A 390 25.27 18.05 -4.39
CA VAL A 390 25.18 17.19 -5.59
C VAL A 390 24.04 16.18 -5.42
N LEU A 391 23.92 15.53 -4.25
CA LEU A 391 22.81 14.61 -3.98
C LEU A 391 21.45 15.30 -4.07
N LEU A 392 21.30 16.48 -3.46
CA LEU A 392 20.08 17.29 -3.53
C LEU A 392 19.75 17.70 -4.97
N LEU A 393 20.77 18.09 -5.75
CA LEU A 393 20.61 18.47 -7.15
C LEU A 393 20.21 17.26 -8.00
N VAL A 394 20.90 16.12 -7.87
CA VAL A 394 20.55 14.88 -8.58
C VAL A 394 19.15 14.43 -8.21
N SER A 395 18.82 14.43 -6.92
CA SER A 395 17.47 14.07 -6.44
C SER A 395 16.41 15.02 -6.98
N GLY A 396 16.67 16.32 -6.95
CA GLY A 396 15.77 17.33 -7.49
C GLY A 396 15.60 17.21 -9.01
N ILE A 397 16.66 16.89 -9.76
CA ILE A 397 16.59 16.63 -11.20
C ILE A 397 15.78 15.36 -11.47
N VAL A 398 15.98 14.29 -10.70
CA VAL A 398 15.22 13.04 -10.86
C VAL A 398 13.74 13.28 -10.57
N VAL A 399 13.41 13.92 -9.44
CA VAL A 399 12.04 14.28 -9.10
C VAL A 399 11.45 15.22 -10.16
N ALA A 400 12.17 16.24 -10.61
CA ALA A 400 11.67 17.17 -11.63
C ALA A 400 11.52 16.49 -13.00
N ALA A 401 12.42 15.59 -13.39
CA ALA A 401 12.32 14.83 -14.64
C ALA A 401 11.15 13.84 -14.57
N LEU A 402 10.95 13.17 -13.44
CA LEU A 402 9.78 12.33 -13.19
C LEU A 402 8.51 13.17 -13.20
N LEU A 403 8.44 14.28 -12.46
CA LEU A 403 7.29 15.18 -12.46
C LEU A 403 7.02 15.81 -13.82
N PHE A 404 8.05 16.14 -14.61
CA PHE A 404 7.91 16.65 -15.96
C PHE A 404 7.41 15.55 -16.92
N TYR A 405 7.95 14.34 -16.81
CA TYR A 405 7.47 13.19 -17.56
C TYR A 405 6.03 12.86 -17.20
N MET A 406 5.69 12.86 -15.90
CA MET A 406 4.32 12.71 -15.40
C MET A 406 3.45 13.86 -15.92
N SER A 407 3.85 15.12 -15.80
CA SER A 407 3.06 16.24 -16.31
C SER A 407 2.84 16.19 -17.82
N ASN A 408 3.68 15.48 -18.58
CA ASN A 408 3.52 15.33 -20.02
C ASN A 408 2.77 14.06 -20.44
N ASN A 409 2.59 13.08 -19.53
CA ASN A 409 1.93 11.81 -19.82
C ASN A 409 0.72 11.49 -18.91
N VAL A 410 0.66 12.04 -17.69
CA VAL A 410 -0.44 12.00 -16.70
C VAL A 410 -1.46 13.11 -16.95
N TYR A 411 -1.02 14.27 -17.45
CA TYR A 411 -1.88 14.92 -18.41
C TYR A 411 -1.68 14.08 -19.66
N PRO A 412 -2.65 13.24 -20.09
CA PRO A 412 -2.73 13.02 -21.51
C PRO A 412 -2.58 14.41 -22.11
N GLN A 413 -1.63 14.57 -23.04
CA GLN A 413 -1.84 15.58 -24.07
C GLN A 413 -3.31 15.42 -24.39
N ASN A 414 -4.09 16.47 -24.16
CA ASN A 414 -5.29 16.65 -24.92
C ASN A 414 -4.80 16.71 -26.39
N VAL A 415 -4.44 15.56 -26.98
CA VAL A 415 -5.26 15.08 -28.07
C VAL A 415 -6.64 15.30 -27.49
N ASP A 416 -7.31 16.34 -27.95
CA ASP A 416 -8.74 16.36 -27.88
C ASP A 416 -9.21 15.06 -28.54
N LEU A 417 -9.16 13.94 -27.81
CA LEU A 417 -10.33 13.15 -27.59
C LEU A 417 -11.23 14.15 -26.87
N VAL A 418 -11.87 15.02 -27.67
CA VAL A 418 -13.21 15.53 -27.42
C VAL A 418 -13.84 14.46 -26.59
N SER A 419 -14.17 14.73 -25.31
CA SER A 419 -14.86 13.80 -24.42
C SER A 419 -15.77 12.94 -25.26
N GLY A 420 -15.29 11.74 -25.63
CA GLY A 420 -16.04 10.89 -26.51
C GLY A 420 -17.26 10.55 -25.69
N ARG A 421 -18.44 10.48 -26.30
CA ARG A 421 -19.68 10.09 -25.65
C ARG A 421 -19.63 8.78 -24.83
N PHE A 422 -18.48 8.11 -24.76
CA PHE A 422 -18.30 6.72 -24.37
C PHE A 422 -17.51 6.61 -23.07
N THR A 423 -18.08 5.95 -22.07
CA THR A 423 -17.50 5.60 -20.77
C THR A 423 -17.29 4.09 -20.68
N ILE A 424 -16.25 3.63 -20.00
CA ILE A 424 -16.06 2.21 -19.67
C ILE A 424 -16.56 2.00 -18.26
N GLU A 425 -17.52 1.09 -18.07
CA GLU A 425 -18.12 0.75 -16.78
C GLU A 425 -17.70 -0.66 -16.34
N ASP A 426 -17.19 -0.77 -15.12
CA ASP A 426 -16.85 -2.04 -14.45
C ASP A 426 -18.02 -2.43 -13.55
N LEU A 427 -18.72 -3.53 -13.88
CA LEU A 427 -20.00 -3.89 -13.24
C LEU A 427 -19.80 -4.83 -12.02
N ASN A 428 -18.75 -4.64 -11.23
CA ASN A 428 -18.42 -5.48 -10.06
C ASN A 428 -19.31 -5.17 -8.84
N GLY A 429 -20.62 -5.45 -8.93
CA GLY A 429 -21.56 -5.44 -7.77
C GLY A 429 -21.78 -4.09 -7.07
N GLN A 430 -21.02 -3.04 -7.37
CA GLN A 430 -21.19 -1.71 -6.80
C GLN A 430 -22.41 -1.01 -7.39
N LYS A 431 -23.11 -0.21 -6.58
CA LYS A 431 -24.31 0.54 -7.02
C LYS A 431 -23.93 1.59 -8.06
N ILE A 432 -24.19 1.29 -9.32
CA ILE A 432 -24.02 2.25 -10.41
C ILE A 432 -25.37 2.93 -10.66
N ASN A 433 -25.32 4.25 -10.86
CA ASN A 433 -26.49 5.11 -11.05
C ASN A 433 -26.93 5.21 -12.53
N THR A 434 -26.47 4.30 -13.39
CA THR A 434 -26.71 4.32 -14.84
C THR A 434 -27.60 3.15 -15.26
N TRP A 435 -28.56 3.45 -16.14
CA TRP A 435 -29.47 2.49 -16.75
C TRP A 435 -29.15 2.48 -18.24
N VAL A 436 -28.44 1.45 -18.68
CA VAL A 436 -27.94 1.37 -20.07
C VAL A 436 -28.51 0.13 -20.74
N THR A 437 -28.86 0.26 -22.03
CA THR A 437 -29.52 -0.79 -22.81
C THR A 437 -28.86 -0.99 -24.15
N TRP A 438 -29.04 -2.14 -24.79
CA TRP A 438 -28.69 -2.27 -26.21
C TRP A 438 -29.73 -1.55 -27.08
N ASN A 439 -29.30 -0.54 -27.84
CA ASN A 439 -30.17 0.21 -28.75
C ASN A 439 -30.04 -0.33 -30.19
N LEU A 440 -30.69 -1.47 -30.44
CA LEU A 440 -30.64 -2.17 -31.72
C LEU A 440 -31.91 -1.95 -32.55
N ILE A 441 -31.80 -2.13 -33.86
CA ILE A 441 -32.97 -2.14 -34.73
C ILE A 441 -33.69 -3.49 -34.55
N SER A 442 -35.02 -3.49 -34.52
CA SER A 442 -35.82 -4.71 -34.39
C SER A 442 -35.44 -5.76 -35.44
N GLY A 443 -35.08 -6.96 -34.99
CA GLY A 443 -34.64 -8.07 -35.84
C GLY A 443 -33.13 -8.14 -36.10
N GLU A 444 -32.34 -7.25 -35.51
CA GLU A 444 -30.88 -7.32 -35.51
C GLU A 444 -30.38 -8.32 -34.44
N SER A 445 -29.38 -9.12 -34.82
CA SER A 445 -28.74 -10.12 -33.94
C SER A 445 -27.46 -9.56 -33.33
N LEU A 446 -27.25 -9.76 -32.03
CA LEU A 446 -25.97 -9.46 -31.40
C LEU A 446 -24.97 -10.59 -31.65
N HIS A 447 -23.75 -10.24 -32.06
CA HIS A 447 -22.68 -11.19 -32.29
C HIS A 447 -21.89 -11.39 -31.00
N VAL A 448 -21.75 -12.65 -30.61
CA VAL A 448 -21.07 -13.08 -29.39
C VAL A 448 -19.86 -13.92 -29.78
N SER A 449 -18.65 -13.44 -29.47
CA SER A 449 -17.42 -14.22 -29.68
C SER A 449 -16.98 -14.90 -28.39
N ILE A 450 -16.78 -16.21 -28.43
CA ILE A 450 -16.09 -16.98 -27.39
C ILE A 450 -14.61 -17.07 -27.76
N ILE A 451 -13.76 -16.46 -26.93
CA ILE A 451 -12.32 -16.34 -27.12
C ILE A 451 -11.62 -17.35 -26.21
N ASN A 452 -10.53 -17.94 -26.72
CA ASN A 452 -9.79 -19.02 -26.07
C ASN A 452 -10.62 -20.30 -25.88
N SER A 453 -11.53 -20.61 -26.81
CA SER A 453 -12.34 -21.84 -26.72
C SER A 453 -11.50 -23.12 -26.68
N ASN A 454 -10.28 -23.08 -27.23
CA ASN A 454 -9.29 -24.16 -27.18
C ASN A 454 -8.83 -24.55 -25.76
N LEU A 455 -9.18 -23.78 -24.72
CA LEU A 455 -8.93 -24.15 -23.33
C LEU A 455 -9.90 -25.21 -22.81
N LEU A 456 -11.05 -25.38 -23.47
CA LEU A 456 -12.15 -26.23 -23.01
C LEU A 456 -12.48 -27.33 -24.04
N SER A 457 -13.14 -28.38 -23.57
CA SER A 457 -13.75 -29.38 -24.44
C SER A 457 -15.03 -28.85 -25.11
N ASP A 458 -15.39 -29.39 -26.27
CA ASP A 458 -16.63 -29.04 -26.99
C ASP A 458 -17.87 -29.09 -26.10
N GLU A 459 -17.96 -30.06 -25.18
CA GLU A 459 -19.08 -30.19 -24.24
C GLU A 459 -19.22 -28.97 -23.31
N LYS A 460 -18.09 -28.43 -22.83
CA LYS A 460 -18.05 -27.24 -21.97
C LYS A 460 -18.38 -25.98 -22.77
N ILE A 461 -17.89 -25.88 -24.01
CA ILE A 461 -18.27 -24.80 -24.92
C ILE A 461 -19.78 -24.83 -25.22
N MET A 462 -20.35 -26.02 -25.40
CA MET A 462 -21.80 -26.19 -25.54
C MET A 462 -22.56 -25.78 -24.29
N ALA A 463 -21.99 -25.93 -23.09
CA ALA A 463 -22.60 -25.44 -21.85
C ALA A 463 -22.69 -23.90 -21.82
N ILE A 464 -21.63 -23.20 -22.26
CA ILE A 464 -21.64 -21.73 -22.42
C ILE A 464 -22.70 -21.33 -23.44
N LYS A 465 -22.67 -21.93 -24.65
CA LYS A 465 -23.64 -21.65 -25.72
C LYS A 465 -25.08 -21.93 -25.25
N SER A 466 -25.30 -22.98 -24.46
CA SER A 466 -26.62 -23.31 -23.90
C SER A 466 -27.10 -22.26 -22.88
N GLY A 467 -26.20 -21.71 -22.05
CA GLY A 467 -26.53 -20.60 -21.15
C GLY A 467 -27.00 -19.33 -21.88
N ILE A 468 -26.62 -19.17 -23.14
CA ILE A 468 -26.99 -18.02 -23.98
C ILE A 468 -28.21 -18.36 -24.86
N LEU A 469 -28.16 -19.43 -25.63
CA LEU A 469 -29.09 -19.73 -26.73
C LEU A 469 -30.27 -20.64 -26.35
N SER A 470 -30.25 -21.28 -25.18
CA SER A 470 -31.30 -22.25 -24.83
C SER A 470 -32.67 -21.58 -24.65
N GLU A 471 -33.68 -22.13 -25.31
CA GLU A 471 -35.09 -21.77 -25.14
C GLU A 471 -35.82 -22.65 -24.11
N GLU A 472 -35.12 -23.63 -23.54
CA GLU A 472 -35.73 -24.56 -22.60
C GLU A 472 -36.13 -23.88 -21.29
N THR A 473 -37.29 -24.28 -20.78
CA THR A 473 -37.76 -23.90 -19.45
C THR A 473 -37.69 -25.08 -18.48
N VAL A 474 -37.60 -24.78 -17.20
CA VAL A 474 -37.67 -25.75 -16.11
C VAL A 474 -38.61 -25.24 -15.04
N THR A 475 -39.44 -26.13 -14.50
CA THR A 475 -40.36 -25.80 -13.42
C THR A 475 -39.80 -26.31 -12.10
N ILE A 476 -39.51 -25.40 -11.17
CA ILE A 476 -38.93 -25.73 -9.86
C ILE A 476 -39.95 -25.40 -8.77
N SER A 477 -40.13 -26.33 -7.83
CA SER A 477 -40.99 -26.14 -6.66
C SER A 477 -40.28 -25.26 -5.63
N ASN A 478 -40.98 -24.26 -5.08
CA ASN A 478 -40.46 -23.33 -4.07
C ASN A 478 -39.88 -24.03 -2.83
N SER A 479 -40.38 -25.23 -2.50
CA SER A 479 -39.85 -26.07 -1.41
C SER A 479 -38.39 -26.50 -1.59
N LYS A 480 -37.86 -26.55 -2.82
CA LYS A 480 -36.44 -26.84 -3.10
C LYS A 480 -35.54 -25.60 -3.05
N LEU A 481 -36.12 -24.40 -2.96
CA LEU A 481 -35.43 -23.11 -3.01
C LEU A 481 -35.37 -22.40 -1.64
N GLY A 482 -35.77 -23.07 -0.56
CA GLY A 482 -35.68 -22.53 0.80
C GLY A 482 -36.69 -21.43 1.17
N LYS A 483 -37.66 -21.13 0.29
CA LYS A 483 -38.72 -20.14 0.56
C LYS A 483 -39.92 -20.78 1.28
N ASN A 484 -40.30 -20.25 2.45
CA ASN A 484 -41.42 -20.71 3.30
C ASN A 484 -42.82 -20.34 2.74
N LEU A 485 -42.99 -20.41 1.42
CA LEU A 485 -44.27 -20.17 0.76
C LEU A 485 -44.79 -21.50 0.19
N LEU A 486 -46.11 -21.70 0.29
CA LEU A 486 -46.85 -22.90 -0.13
C LEU A 486 -46.47 -23.35 -1.55
N GLU A 487 -46.77 -24.61 -1.89
CA GLU A 487 -46.40 -25.44 -3.08
C GLU A 487 -46.58 -24.81 -4.48
N GLU A 488 -46.15 -23.58 -4.69
CA GLU A 488 -46.13 -22.90 -5.97
C GLU A 488 -44.89 -23.36 -6.75
N LYS A 489 -45.15 -23.76 -7.99
CA LYS A 489 -44.17 -24.15 -8.97
C LYS A 489 -43.86 -22.92 -9.82
N ASN A 490 -42.61 -22.46 -9.76
CA ASN A 490 -42.15 -21.31 -10.53
C ASN A 490 -41.45 -21.78 -11.82
N LEU A 491 -41.66 -21.02 -12.90
CA LEU A 491 -41.03 -21.24 -14.20
C LEU A 491 -39.68 -20.51 -14.23
N TYR A 492 -38.66 -21.22 -14.71
CA TYR A 492 -37.30 -20.71 -14.89
C TYR A 492 -36.81 -21.05 -16.29
N TYR A 493 -35.81 -20.31 -16.77
CA TYR A 493 -35.22 -20.48 -18.10
C TYR A 493 -33.78 -20.98 -17.99
N LYS A 494 -33.44 -21.98 -18.83
CA LYS A 494 -32.09 -22.57 -18.86
C LYS A 494 -31.06 -21.75 -19.61
N GLY A 495 -31.51 -20.79 -20.43
CA GLY A 495 -30.65 -19.84 -21.13
C GLY A 495 -31.39 -18.56 -21.47
N TRP A 496 -30.63 -17.55 -21.90
CA TRP A 496 -31.17 -16.24 -22.23
C TRP A 496 -32.08 -16.24 -23.46
N GLY A 497 -31.90 -17.14 -24.42
CA GLY A 497 -32.75 -17.25 -25.62
C GLY A 497 -34.24 -17.36 -25.27
N GLY A 498 -34.61 -18.30 -24.40
CA GLY A 498 -36.00 -18.44 -23.96
C GLY A 498 -36.49 -17.29 -23.08
N ALA A 499 -35.62 -16.77 -22.21
CA ALA A 499 -35.96 -15.67 -21.32
C ALA A 499 -36.23 -14.36 -22.10
N LEU A 500 -35.40 -14.05 -23.10
CA LEU A 500 -35.53 -12.88 -23.95
C LEU A 500 -36.68 -12.99 -24.94
N GLN A 501 -36.99 -14.19 -25.42
CA GLN A 501 -38.23 -14.41 -26.17
C GLN A 501 -39.44 -14.05 -25.32
N ALA A 502 -39.50 -14.54 -24.07
CA ALA A 502 -40.59 -14.20 -23.15
C ALA A 502 -40.63 -12.70 -22.82
N ALA A 503 -39.47 -12.07 -22.58
CA ALA A 503 -39.38 -10.63 -22.34
C ALA A 503 -39.88 -9.82 -23.54
N SER A 504 -39.49 -10.20 -24.76
CA SER A 504 -39.86 -9.51 -26.02
C SER A 504 -41.33 -9.59 -26.39
N MET A 505 -42.12 -10.45 -25.72
CA MET A 505 -43.58 -10.47 -25.88
C MET A 505 -44.24 -9.26 -25.19
N GLN A 506 -43.54 -8.61 -24.27
CA GLN A 506 -43.99 -7.39 -23.61
C GLN A 506 -43.59 -6.18 -24.47
N HIS A 507 -44.47 -5.19 -24.57
CA HIS A 507 -44.18 -3.98 -25.34
C HIS A 507 -43.27 -3.04 -24.54
N THR A 508 -42.01 -2.91 -24.96
CA THR A 508 -41.03 -1.95 -24.43
C THR A 508 -40.81 -0.79 -25.38
N SER A 509 -40.25 0.33 -24.89
CA SER A 509 -39.89 1.48 -25.74
C SER A 509 -38.64 1.20 -26.58
N ILE A 510 -37.70 0.43 -26.03
CA ILE A 510 -36.46 0.00 -26.68
C ILE A 510 -36.57 -1.49 -27.02
N TYR A 511 -36.08 -1.89 -28.20
CA TYR A 511 -36.08 -3.29 -28.63
C TYR A 511 -35.19 -4.14 -27.71
N ILE A 512 -35.76 -5.20 -27.13
CA ILE A 512 -35.00 -6.19 -26.36
C ILE A 512 -34.29 -7.14 -27.35
N PRO A 513 -32.95 -7.23 -27.33
CA PRO A 513 -32.22 -8.19 -28.15
C PRO A 513 -32.61 -9.61 -27.74
N LYS A 514 -33.05 -10.42 -28.70
CA LYS A 514 -33.42 -11.83 -28.47
C LYS A 514 -32.70 -12.81 -29.39
N ASP A 515 -32.06 -12.30 -30.44
CA ASP A 515 -31.36 -13.08 -31.44
C ASP A 515 -29.85 -12.88 -31.24
N PHE A 516 -29.10 -13.99 -31.14
CA PHE A 516 -27.65 -13.98 -30.95
C PHE A 516 -26.95 -14.90 -31.94
N GLU A 517 -25.84 -14.43 -32.49
CA GLU A 517 -24.93 -15.23 -33.30
C GLU A 517 -23.68 -15.53 -32.46
N VAL A 518 -23.62 -16.75 -31.91
CA VAL A 518 -22.52 -17.15 -31.02
C VAL A 518 -21.48 -17.97 -31.79
N GLU A 519 -20.28 -17.42 -31.92
CA GLU A 519 -19.17 -18.05 -32.62
C GLU A 519 -17.92 -18.20 -31.74
N GLU A 520 -17.06 -19.14 -32.11
CA GLU A 520 -15.75 -19.31 -31.49
C GLU A 520 -14.72 -18.61 -32.36
N SER A 521 -13.92 -17.74 -31.75
CA SER A 521 -12.96 -16.94 -32.49
C SER A 521 -11.65 -16.79 -31.71
N ALA A 522 -10.54 -16.85 -32.44
CA ALA A 522 -9.22 -16.53 -31.88
C ALA A 522 -9.03 -15.02 -31.65
N THR A 523 -9.87 -14.19 -32.28
CA THR A 523 -9.81 -12.73 -32.17
C THR A 523 -11.14 -12.17 -31.69
N PRO A 524 -11.11 -11.08 -30.91
CA PRO A 524 -12.32 -10.53 -30.32
C PRO A 524 -13.15 -9.79 -31.40
N ILE A 525 -14.23 -10.42 -31.88
CA ILE A 525 -15.13 -9.93 -32.94
C ILE A 525 -16.55 -9.81 -32.35
N GLY A 526 -17.39 -8.92 -32.89
CA GLY A 526 -18.76 -8.72 -32.42
C GLY A 526 -18.90 -7.78 -31.21
N GLU A 527 -20.15 -7.64 -30.76
CA GLU A 527 -20.60 -6.71 -29.72
C GLU A 527 -20.35 -7.25 -28.31
N ILE A 528 -20.45 -8.57 -28.10
CA ILE A 528 -20.20 -9.22 -26.82
C ILE A 528 -19.02 -10.18 -26.92
N TRP A 529 -18.06 -10.04 -26.02
CA TRP A 529 -16.89 -10.92 -25.93
C TRP A 529 -16.97 -11.79 -24.68
N ILE A 530 -16.72 -13.08 -24.83
CA ILE A 530 -16.59 -14.02 -23.71
C ILE A 530 -15.16 -14.54 -23.73
N ILE A 531 -14.33 -14.08 -22.81
CA ILE A 531 -12.94 -14.45 -22.67
C ILE A 531 -12.83 -15.56 -21.63
N LEU A 532 -12.28 -16.70 -22.05
CA LEU A 532 -12.02 -17.82 -21.15
C LEU A 532 -10.60 -17.73 -20.60
N SER A 533 -10.46 -17.82 -19.27
CA SER A 533 -9.17 -17.79 -18.58
C SER A 533 -8.97 -18.99 -17.66
N LYS A 534 -7.72 -19.45 -17.59
CA LYS A 534 -7.25 -20.43 -16.60
C LYS A 534 -6.89 -19.79 -15.26
N ASP A 535 -6.80 -18.46 -15.23
CA ASP A 535 -6.41 -17.74 -14.03
C ASP A 535 -7.53 -17.83 -13.00
N HIS A 536 -7.14 -17.96 -11.74
CA HIS A 536 -8.05 -17.80 -10.62
C HIS A 536 -7.98 -16.37 -10.12
N LEU A 537 -9.13 -15.73 -9.98
CA LEU A 537 -9.20 -14.47 -9.25
C LEU A 537 -9.01 -14.73 -7.76
N MET A 538 -8.20 -13.87 -7.13
CA MET A 538 -7.96 -13.90 -5.68
C MET A 538 -9.23 -13.58 -4.87
N SER A 539 -10.19 -12.85 -5.45
CA SER A 539 -11.51 -12.52 -4.87
C SER A 539 -12.47 -13.73 -4.80
N GLY A 540 -12.14 -14.84 -5.47
CA GLY A 540 -13.02 -16.02 -5.56
C GLY A 540 -14.16 -15.88 -6.58
N GLU A 541 -14.23 -14.78 -7.31
CA GLU A 541 -15.18 -14.59 -8.40
C GLU A 541 -14.85 -15.51 -9.59
N LEU A 542 -15.90 -16.06 -10.19
CA LEU A 542 -15.77 -16.99 -11.32
C LEU A 542 -16.09 -16.33 -12.66
N GLY A 543 -16.60 -15.10 -12.63
CA GLY A 543 -16.90 -14.27 -13.79
C GLY A 543 -16.78 -12.78 -13.46
N ASN A 544 -16.53 -11.97 -14.49
CA ASN A 544 -16.60 -10.50 -14.43
C ASN A 544 -17.10 -9.98 -15.78
N THR A 545 -18.02 -9.01 -15.75
CA THR A 545 -18.51 -8.31 -16.94
C THR A 545 -18.18 -6.82 -16.91
N ARG A 546 -17.55 -6.34 -17.99
CA ARG A 546 -17.27 -4.91 -18.24
C ARG A 546 -17.96 -4.45 -19.50
N SER A 547 -18.52 -3.25 -19.48
CA SER A 547 -19.21 -2.70 -20.65
C SER A 547 -18.65 -1.35 -21.07
N ILE A 548 -18.58 -1.11 -22.38
CA ILE A 548 -18.37 0.21 -22.95
C ILE A 548 -19.74 0.76 -23.27
N VAL A 549 -20.07 1.90 -22.67
CA VAL A 549 -21.40 2.50 -22.74
C VAL A 549 -21.30 3.92 -23.27
N ASP A 550 -22.36 4.39 -23.92
CA ASP A 550 -22.57 5.79 -24.24
C ASP A 550 -23.56 6.35 -23.21
N ALA A 551 -23.02 7.03 -22.20
CA ALA A 551 -23.81 7.52 -21.08
C ALA A 551 -24.82 8.59 -21.48
N ASP A 552 -24.52 9.41 -22.50
CA ASP A 552 -25.42 10.46 -22.99
C ASP A 552 -26.66 9.86 -23.66
N ASN A 553 -26.46 8.74 -24.37
CA ASN A 553 -27.53 8.05 -25.10
C ASN A 553 -28.06 6.80 -24.37
N HIS A 554 -27.62 6.55 -23.13
CA HIS A 554 -28.03 5.42 -22.28
C HIS A 554 -27.94 4.06 -23.00
N GLN A 555 -26.88 3.87 -23.80
CA GLN A 555 -26.73 2.68 -24.63
C GLN A 555 -25.43 1.92 -24.35
N ILE A 556 -25.51 0.60 -24.38
CA ILE A 556 -24.34 -0.29 -24.38
C ILE A 556 -23.82 -0.36 -25.82
N LEU A 557 -22.52 -0.18 -25.98
CA LEU A 557 -21.83 -0.30 -27.27
C LEU A 557 -21.05 -1.60 -27.37
N LYS A 558 -20.59 -2.11 -26.23
CA LYS A 558 -19.77 -3.31 -26.16
C LYS A 558 -19.85 -3.92 -24.78
N SER A 559 -19.84 -5.24 -24.70
CA SER A 559 -19.69 -5.96 -23.42
C SER A 559 -18.57 -6.99 -23.49
N ILE A 560 -17.84 -7.15 -22.40
CA ILE A 560 -16.69 -8.03 -22.25
C ILE A 560 -16.89 -8.81 -20.96
N ILE A 561 -17.19 -10.09 -21.13
CA ILE A 561 -17.30 -11.08 -20.07
C ILE A 561 -15.96 -11.83 -19.99
N THR A 562 -15.40 -11.95 -18.80
CA THR A 562 -14.27 -12.85 -18.53
C THR A 562 -14.73 -13.93 -17.56
N ILE A 563 -14.59 -15.20 -17.95
CA ILE A 563 -14.87 -16.35 -17.08
C ILE A 563 -13.53 -16.93 -16.63
N TYR A 564 -13.37 -17.03 -15.31
CA TYR A 564 -12.15 -17.48 -14.65
C TYR A 564 -12.23 -18.95 -14.28
N ASP A 565 -11.06 -19.55 -14.07
CA ASP A 565 -10.92 -20.95 -13.64
C ASP A 565 -11.77 -21.96 -14.45
N VAL A 566 -11.84 -21.77 -15.77
CA VAL A 566 -12.77 -22.52 -16.62
C VAL A 566 -12.49 -24.04 -16.66
N GLU A 567 -11.28 -24.45 -16.29
CA GLU A 567 -10.89 -25.86 -16.27
C GLU A 567 -11.49 -26.60 -15.06
N SER A 568 -11.65 -25.94 -13.91
CA SER A 568 -12.22 -26.55 -12.70
C SER A 568 -13.75 -26.67 -12.74
N LEU A 569 -14.42 -25.73 -13.44
CA LEU A 569 -15.88 -25.66 -13.49
C LEU A 569 -16.47 -26.83 -14.26
N ASN A 570 -17.52 -27.44 -13.72
CA ASN A 570 -18.33 -28.42 -14.47
C ASN A 570 -19.30 -27.72 -15.44
N ASN A 571 -19.98 -28.48 -16.30
CA ASN A 571 -20.87 -27.92 -17.31
C ASN A 571 -22.03 -27.09 -16.72
N GLU A 572 -22.59 -27.50 -15.59
CA GLU A 572 -23.69 -26.79 -14.93
C GLU A 572 -23.21 -25.48 -14.31
N GLU A 573 -22.05 -25.50 -13.65
CA GLU A 573 -21.38 -24.32 -13.08
C GLU A 573 -21.00 -23.32 -14.17
N LEU A 574 -20.39 -23.78 -15.26
CA LEU A 574 -19.98 -22.94 -16.37
C LEU A 574 -21.19 -22.28 -17.05
N ALA A 575 -22.29 -23.02 -17.24
CA ALA A 575 -23.53 -22.46 -17.74
C ALA A 575 -24.18 -21.48 -16.75
N ALA A 576 -24.04 -21.71 -15.44
CA ALA A 576 -24.54 -20.81 -14.40
C ALA A 576 -23.79 -19.48 -14.36
N VAL A 577 -22.45 -19.52 -14.36
CA VAL A 577 -21.62 -18.30 -14.46
C VAL A 577 -21.93 -17.56 -15.76
N THR A 578 -22.01 -18.28 -16.88
CA THR A 578 -22.37 -17.68 -18.18
C THR A 578 -23.71 -16.95 -18.10
N ARG A 579 -24.77 -17.56 -17.52
CA ARG A 579 -26.07 -16.89 -17.39
C ARG A 579 -26.02 -15.64 -16.53
N HIS A 580 -25.27 -15.68 -15.43
CA HIS A 580 -25.12 -14.54 -14.52
C HIS A 580 -24.42 -13.36 -15.22
N GLU A 581 -23.22 -13.59 -15.74
CA GLU A 581 -22.43 -12.56 -16.43
C GLU A 581 -23.12 -12.04 -17.69
N PHE A 582 -23.77 -12.92 -18.45
CA PHE A 582 -24.50 -12.51 -19.63
C PHE A 582 -25.72 -11.63 -19.29
N GLY A 583 -26.30 -11.77 -18.09
CA GLY A 583 -27.30 -10.84 -17.59
C GLY A 583 -26.73 -9.42 -17.44
N HIS A 584 -25.52 -9.30 -16.88
CA HIS A 584 -24.80 -8.01 -16.79
C HIS A 584 -24.49 -7.45 -18.18
N ALA A 585 -24.12 -8.30 -19.14
CA ALA A 585 -23.89 -7.89 -20.51
C ALA A 585 -25.15 -7.35 -21.23
N LEU A 586 -26.34 -7.69 -20.73
CA LEU A 586 -27.63 -7.15 -21.19
C LEU A 586 -28.07 -5.88 -20.43
N GLY A 587 -27.25 -5.39 -19.49
CA GLY A 587 -27.53 -4.20 -18.69
C GLY A 587 -28.25 -4.47 -17.37
N LEU A 588 -28.47 -5.73 -16.98
CA LEU A 588 -29.06 -6.03 -15.67
C LEU A 588 -28.06 -5.81 -14.54
N TYR A 589 -28.50 -5.17 -13.47
CA TYR A 589 -27.74 -4.99 -12.23
C TYR A 589 -28.11 -6.06 -11.19
N SER A 590 -27.12 -6.51 -10.42
CA SER A 590 -27.34 -7.38 -9.26
C SER A 590 -27.54 -6.55 -8.01
N SER A 591 -28.76 -6.45 -7.48
CA SER A 591 -28.98 -5.88 -6.15
C SER A 591 -28.45 -6.81 -5.06
N GLU A 592 -27.82 -6.26 -4.02
CA GLU A 592 -27.14 -6.94 -2.88
C GLU A 592 -27.96 -8.02 -2.13
N THR A 593 -29.20 -8.30 -2.53
CA THR A 593 -29.95 -9.46 -2.03
C THR A 593 -29.60 -10.69 -2.85
N ASN A 594 -29.01 -11.69 -2.18
CA ASN A 594 -28.69 -13.08 -2.58
C ASN A 594 -29.76 -13.87 -3.38
N ASP A 595 -30.86 -13.24 -3.81
CA ASP A 595 -32.03 -13.86 -4.42
C ASP A 595 -32.04 -13.81 -5.96
N TYR A 596 -31.22 -12.97 -6.60
CA TYR A 596 -31.30 -12.75 -8.06
C TYR A 596 -30.60 -13.80 -8.91
N PHE A 597 -29.47 -14.28 -8.41
CA PHE A 597 -28.76 -15.43 -8.94
C PHE A 597 -28.25 -16.17 -7.72
N LEU A 598 -28.77 -17.36 -7.48
CA LEU A 598 -28.35 -18.21 -6.38
C LEU A 598 -26.94 -18.77 -6.65
N TYR A 599 -25.93 -17.92 -6.77
CA TYR A 599 -24.54 -18.35 -7.00
C TYR A 599 -23.70 -18.29 -5.73
N HIS A 600 -24.08 -17.45 -4.75
CA HIS A 600 -23.27 -17.21 -3.56
C HIS A 600 -23.62 -18.05 -2.32
N SER A 601 -24.56 -19.00 -2.43
CA SER A 601 -24.78 -19.99 -1.38
C SER A 601 -24.20 -21.33 -1.81
N SER A 602 -23.36 -21.92 -0.96
CA SER A 602 -22.63 -23.19 -1.16
C SER A 602 -23.49 -24.44 -1.43
N ASN A 603 -24.77 -24.29 -1.73
CA ASN A 603 -25.73 -25.37 -2.02
C ASN A 603 -26.65 -25.12 -3.22
N SER A 604 -26.54 -23.99 -3.93
CA SER A 604 -27.41 -23.69 -5.07
C SER A 604 -26.69 -23.89 -6.40
N HIS A 605 -26.41 -25.15 -6.73
CA HIS A 605 -25.71 -25.56 -7.95
C HIS A 605 -26.42 -25.23 -9.29
N VAL A 606 -27.49 -24.42 -9.28
CA VAL A 606 -28.24 -24.13 -10.52
C VAL A 606 -28.85 -22.73 -10.51
N ALA A 607 -28.06 -21.73 -10.91
CA ALA A 607 -28.57 -20.39 -11.18
C ALA A 607 -29.31 -20.41 -12.53
N TYR A 608 -30.64 -20.45 -12.52
CA TYR A 608 -31.49 -20.28 -13.70
C TYR A 608 -32.05 -18.85 -13.77
N ILE A 609 -32.46 -18.42 -14.97
CA ILE A 609 -33.06 -17.09 -15.15
C ILE A 609 -34.53 -17.16 -14.69
N SER A 610 -34.90 -16.27 -13.78
CA SER A 610 -36.23 -16.22 -13.16
C SER A 610 -37.15 -15.22 -13.86
N GLN A 611 -38.45 -15.29 -13.55
CA GLN A 611 -39.40 -14.26 -13.99
C GLN A 611 -39.02 -12.86 -13.51
N CYS A 612 -38.42 -12.73 -12.32
CA CYS A 612 -37.95 -11.43 -11.82
C CYS A 612 -36.86 -10.82 -12.71
N ASN A 613 -35.94 -11.64 -13.22
CA ASN A 613 -34.92 -11.14 -14.16
C ASN A 613 -35.55 -10.65 -15.47
N ILE A 614 -36.61 -11.32 -15.94
CA ILE A 614 -37.37 -10.90 -17.11
C ILE A 614 -38.07 -9.57 -16.85
N ASP A 615 -38.75 -9.43 -15.71
CA ASP A 615 -39.48 -8.21 -15.36
C ASP A 615 -38.53 -7.02 -15.18
N ASP A 616 -37.37 -7.22 -14.55
CA ASP A 616 -36.32 -6.20 -14.43
C ASP A 616 -35.77 -5.79 -15.80
N LEU A 617 -35.57 -6.76 -16.71
CA LEU A 617 -35.11 -6.47 -18.08
C LEU A 617 -36.16 -5.68 -18.87
N VAL A 618 -37.42 -6.08 -18.79
CA VAL A 618 -38.53 -5.35 -19.44
C VAL A 618 -38.63 -3.93 -18.88
N SER A 619 -38.47 -3.75 -17.57
CA SER A 619 -38.45 -2.43 -16.94
C SER A 619 -37.29 -1.59 -17.45
N LEU A 620 -36.09 -2.17 -17.53
CA LEU A 620 -34.87 -1.51 -18.01
C LEU A 620 -35.05 -0.99 -19.44
N TYR A 621 -35.70 -1.75 -20.32
CA TYR A 621 -35.92 -1.40 -21.73
C TYR A 621 -37.14 -0.50 -21.99
N ASN A 622 -37.84 -0.02 -20.95
CA ASN A 622 -39.08 0.76 -21.07
C ASN A 622 -38.95 2.25 -20.69
N GLU A 623 -37.74 2.83 -20.86
CA GLU A 623 -37.39 4.28 -20.72
C GLU A 623 -37.76 4.98 -19.39
N ASN A 624 -38.31 4.27 -18.40
CA ASN A 624 -38.83 4.85 -17.18
C ASN A 624 -38.01 4.42 -15.94
N GLN A 625 -36.94 5.18 -15.66
CA GLN A 625 -36.10 5.14 -14.44
C GLN A 625 -35.14 3.94 -14.29
N PRO A 626 -34.02 4.09 -13.52
CA PRO A 626 -33.13 2.97 -13.22
C PRO A 626 -33.94 1.79 -12.70
N ALA A 627 -33.63 0.58 -13.18
CA ALA A 627 -34.37 -0.65 -12.88
C ALA A 627 -34.75 -0.69 -11.39
N GLN A 628 -35.97 -0.25 -11.08
CA GLN A 628 -36.51 -0.44 -9.76
C GLN A 628 -36.83 -1.92 -9.73
N THR A 629 -36.06 -2.67 -8.94
CA THR A 629 -36.21 -4.10 -8.78
C THR A 629 -37.70 -4.44 -8.62
N ALA A 630 -38.26 -5.06 -9.66
CA ALA A 630 -39.70 -5.34 -9.75
C ALA A 630 -40.12 -6.35 -8.68
N CYS A 631 -39.18 -7.20 -8.27
CA CYS A 631 -39.33 -8.16 -7.19
C CYS A 631 -38.63 -7.67 -5.91
N LYS A 632 -39.38 -7.63 -4.81
CA LYS A 632 -38.87 -7.43 -3.45
C LYS A 632 -38.98 -8.69 -2.61
#